data_AF-A0A9D8XH93-F1
#
_entry.id   AF-A0A9D8XH93-F1
#
_cell.length_a   1.000
_cell.length_b   1.000
_cell.length_c   1.000
_cell.angle_alpha   90.00
_cell.angle_beta   90.00
_cell.angle_gamma   90.00
#
_symmetry.space_group_name_H-M   'P 1'
#
loop_
_entity.id
_entity.type
_entity.pdbx_description
1 polymer ?
#
loop_
_entity_poly.entity_id
_entity_poly.type
_entity_poly.pdbx_seq_one_letter_code
_entity_poly.pdbx_strand_id
1 'polypeptide(L)'
;MTTQEQYIERLKELVVAEFGRNITTTEDCIALSNAVNENVGIVIDIESLEQLFTVENSHTAPRPVMLSSLARYVGFTGWSDFCTARDITPADDVDRLPIVRRWGVIILTAVAVITVIISAIVLISRGASDDDEGLNVDSRFRSVESAWVSRTSERCNSLRAYYNENDAERYNQRVDKYISKYRTMLERNVKNEVENYALQNKITVDNATIEQTADIIIQKCISMCESVKIE
;
A
#
# COMPACT_ATOMS: atom_id res chain seq x y z
N MET A 1 -0.20 -8.73 -27.72
CA MET A 1 -1.65 -8.53 -27.94
C MET A 1 -1.99 -7.07 -28.24
N THR A 2 -3.12 -6.80 -28.90
CA THR A 2 -3.65 -5.42 -29.03
C THR A 2 -4.24 -4.98 -27.70
N THR A 3 -4.22 -3.68 -27.38
CA THR A 3 -4.78 -3.12 -26.12
C THR A 3 -6.22 -3.58 -25.84
N GLN A 4 -6.99 -3.84 -26.90
CA GLN A 4 -8.36 -4.32 -26.82
C GLN A 4 -8.49 -5.75 -26.29
N GLU A 5 -7.59 -6.67 -26.67
CA GLU A 5 -7.60 -8.06 -26.19
C GLU A 5 -7.33 -8.11 -24.68
N GLN A 6 -6.41 -7.28 -24.20
CA GLN A 6 -6.08 -7.18 -22.76
C GLN A 6 -7.25 -6.67 -21.91
N TYR A 7 -8.04 -5.73 -22.42
CA TYR A 7 -9.27 -5.29 -21.76
C TYR A 7 -10.34 -6.37 -21.78
N ILE A 8 -10.43 -7.15 -22.85
CA ILE A 8 -11.40 -8.25 -22.96
C ILE A 8 -11.06 -9.34 -21.93
N GLU A 9 -9.80 -9.74 -21.81
CA GLU A 9 -9.37 -10.72 -20.79
C GLU A 9 -9.64 -10.21 -19.38
N ARG A 10 -9.34 -8.94 -19.10
CA ARG A 10 -9.63 -8.35 -17.80
C ARG A 10 -11.13 -8.29 -17.49
N LEU A 11 -11.96 -8.04 -18.50
CA LEU A 11 -13.41 -8.08 -18.35
C LEU A 11 -13.87 -9.51 -18.02
N LYS A 12 -13.31 -10.55 -18.67
CA LYS A 12 -13.63 -11.95 -18.35
C LYS A 12 -13.30 -12.29 -16.89
N GLU A 13 -12.15 -11.87 -16.39
CA GLU A 13 -11.75 -12.08 -14.99
C GLU A 13 -12.74 -11.45 -14.01
N LEU A 14 -13.14 -10.20 -14.25
CA LEU A 14 -14.08 -9.49 -13.39
C LEU A 14 -15.48 -10.11 -13.45
N VAL A 15 -15.92 -10.54 -14.64
CA VAL A 15 -17.20 -11.25 -14.79
C VAL A 15 -17.19 -12.56 -14.03
N VAL A 16 -16.10 -13.34 -14.08
CA VAL A 16 -15.96 -14.58 -13.31
C VAL A 16 -15.95 -14.31 -11.80
N ALA A 17 -15.29 -13.22 -11.36
CA ALA A 17 -15.26 -12.82 -9.97
C ALA A 17 -16.65 -12.42 -9.44
N GLU A 18 -17.39 -11.60 -10.20
CA GLU A 18 -18.75 -11.16 -9.86
C GLU A 18 -19.74 -12.33 -9.92
N PHE A 19 -19.59 -13.21 -10.90
CA PHE A 19 -20.44 -14.37 -11.09
C PHE A 19 -20.20 -15.47 -10.04
N GLY A 20 -19.02 -15.47 -9.40
CA GLY A 20 -18.66 -16.40 -8.35
C GLY A 20 -18.38 -17.83 -8.82
N ARG A 21 -18.34 -18.08 -10.13
CA ARG A 21 -18.01 -19.39 -10.72
C ARG A 21 -17.27 -19.23 -12.06
N ASN A 22 -16.40 -20.19 -12.35
CA ASN A 22 -15.71 -20.26 -13.63
C ASN A 22 -16.69 -20.60 -14.75
N ILE A 23 -16.51 -20.00 -15.92
CA ILE A 23 -17.36 -20.20 -17.09
C ILE A 23 -16.57 -21.06 -18.08
N THR A 24 -16.82 -22.37 -18.05
CA THR A 24 -16.06 -23.35 -18.87
C THR A 24 -16.96 -24.26 -19.71
N THR A 25 -18.27 -24.21 -19.47
CA THR A 25 -19.26 -25.07 -20.12
C THR A 25 -20.43 -24.24 -20.66
N THR A 26 -21.18 -24.82 -21.61
CA THR A 26 -22.44 -24.25 -22.10
C THR A 26 -23.43 -23.95 -20.98
N GLU A 27 -23.51 -24.82 -19.97
CA GLU A 27 -24.38 -24.62 -18.80
C GLU A 27 -23.93 -23.40 -17.98
N ASP A 28 -22.61 -23.15 -17.92
CA ASP A 28 -22.08 -21.96 -17.28
C ASP A 28 -22.50 -20.68 -18.02
N CYS A 29 -22.43 -20.71 -19.35
CA CYS A 29 -22.85 -19.61 -20.22
C CYS A 29 -24.36 -19.34 -20.12
N ILE A 30 -25.19 -20.39 -20.04
CA ILE A 30 -26.64 -20.25 -19.86
C ILE A 30 -26.95 -19.51 -18.56
N ALA A 31 -26.40 -19.97 -17.43
CA ALA A 31 -26.71 -19.29 -16.17
C ALA A 31 -26.00 -17.93 -16.05
N LEU A 32 -24.90 -17.67 -16.78
CA LEU A 32 -24.34 -16.31 -16.87
C LEU A 32 -25.31 -15.39 -17.62
N SER A 33 -25.84 -15.83 -18.76
CA SER A 33 -26.81 -15.04 -19.53
C SER A 33 -28.04 -14.70 -18.70
N ASN A 34 -28.55 -15.66 -17.91
CA ASN A 34 -29.64 -15.43 -16.97
C ASN A 34 -29.26 -14.41 -15.89
N ALA A 35 -28.08 -14.54 -15.27
CA ALA A 35 -27.62 -13.61 -14.23
C ALA A 35 -27.42 -12.18 -14.77
N VAL A 36 -26.90 -12.03 -15.98
CA VAL A 36 -26.78 -10.72 -16.64
C VAL A 36 -28.15 -10.15 -16.97
N ASN A 37 -29.09 -10.97 -17.42
CA ASN A 37 -30.46 -10.53 -17.69
C ASN A 37 -31.19 -10.09 -16.42
N GLU A 38 -31.00 -10.79 -15.30
CA GLU A 38 -31.58 -10.41 -14.01
C GLU A 38 -31.04 -9.08 -13.48
N ASN A 39 -29.75 -8.80 -13.69
CA ASN A 39 -29.09 -7.59 -13.17
C ASN A 39 -29.16 -6.39 -14.13
N VAL A 40 -29.06 -6.62 -15.43
CA VAL A 40 -28.92 -5.57 -16.46
C VAL A 40 -30.14 -5.51 -17.40
N GLY A 41 -31.01 -6.52 -17.39
CA GLY A 41 -32.19 -6.60 -18.26
C GLY A 41 -31.87 -6.92 -19.72
N ILE A 42 -30.67 -7.43 -20.00
CA ILE A 42 -30.21 -7.75 -21.35
C ILE A 42 -29.87 -9.24 -21.42
N VAL A 43 -30.51 -9.94 -22.35
CA VAL A 43 -30.17 -11.34 -22.67
C VAL A 43 -28.96 -11.36 -23.59
N ILE A 44 -27.90 -12.04 -23.16
CA ILE A 44 -26.73 -12.28 -24.00
C ILE A 44 -26.88 -13.64 -24.67
N ASP A 45 -26.64 -13.68 -25.97
CA ASP A 45 -26.66 -14.91 -26.76
C ASP A 45 -25.59 -15.91 -26.28
N ILE A 46 -25.98 -17.19 -26.15
CA ILE A 46 -25.14 -18.24 -25.55
C ILE A 46 -23.92 -18.53 -26.43
N GLU A 47 -24.11 -18.59 -27.75
CA GLU A 47 -23.01 -18.83 -28.71
C GLU A 47 -21.94 -17.73 -28.59
N SER A 48 -22.38 -16.48 -28.38
CA SER A 48 -21.48 -15.35 -28.16
C SER A 48 -20.68 -15.44 -26.85
N LEU A 49 -21.28 -15.99 -25.78
CA LEU A 49 -20.58 -16.25 -24.52
C LEU A 49 -19.62 -17.43 -24.63
N GLU A 50 -20.00 -18.50 -25.33
CA GLU A 50 -19.13 -19.65 -25.58
C GLU A 50 -17.89 -19.24 -26.39
N GLN A 51 -18.08 -18.43 -27.43
CA GLN A 51 -16.98 -17.86 -28.20
C GLN A 51 -16.05 -17.02 -27.32
N LEU A 52 -16.62 -16.24 -26.38
CA LEU A 52 -15.82 -15.38 -25.52
C LEU A 52 -15.06 -16.15 -24.44
N PHE A 53 -15.69 -17.10 -23.75
CA PHE A 53 -15.12 -17.75 -22.56
C PHE A 53 -14.52 -19.13 -22.81
N THR A 54 -14.99 -19.85 -23.83
CA THR A 54 -14.67 -21.27 -24.04
C THR A 54 -13.77 -21.50 -25.26
N VAL A 55 -13.84 -20.64 -26.28
CA VAL A 55 -13.07 -20.80 -27.52
C VAL A 55 -11.79 -19.96 -27.49
N GLU A 56 -10.66 -20.61 -27.26
CA GLU A 56 -9.33 -20.00 -27.07
C GLU A 56 -8.77 -19.25 -28.30
N ASN A 57 -9.40 -19.37 -29.48
CA ASN A 57 -8.94 -18.77 -30.75
C ASN A 57 -10.09 -18.20 -31.60
N SER A 58 -11.11 -17.58 -30.99
CA SER A 58 -12.13 -16.90 -31.80
C SER A 58 -11.55 -15.63 -32.43
N HIS A 59 -11.17 -15.69 -33.72
CA HIS A 59 -10.76 -14.52 -34.51
C HIS A 59 -11.92 -13.52 -34.76
N THR A 60 -13.08 -13.77 -34.18
CA THR A 60 -14.27 -12.93 -34.31
C THR A 60 -14.28 -11.91 -33.17
N ALA A 61 -14.17 -10.63 -33.52
CA ALA A 61 -14.24 -9.55 -32.54
C ALA A 61 -15.57 -9.63 -31.76
N PRO A 62 -15.55 -9.62 -30.41
CA PRO A 62 -16.77 -9.72 -29.62
C PRO A 62 -17.72 -8.55 -29.93
N ARG A 63 -19.03 -8.82 -29.96
CA ARG A 63 -20.02 -7.79 -30.26
C ARG A 63 -19.96 -6.66 -29.20
N PRO A 64 -19.91 -5.37 -29.59
CA PRO A 64 -19.82 -4.26 -28.64
C PRO A 64 -20.95 -4.20 -27.61
N VAL A 65 -22.16 -4.61 -28.00
CA VAL A 65 -23.33 -4.68 -27.13
C VAL A 65 -23.13 -5.71 -26.02
N MET A 66 -22.53 -6.86 -26.34
CA MET A 66 -22.21 -7.90 -25.37
C MET A 66 -21.18 -7.39 -24.35
N LEU A 67 -20.08 -6.83 -24.82
CA LEU A 67 -19.03 -6.27 -23.95
C LEU A 67 -19.57 -5.18 -23.03
N SER A 68 -20.46 -4.32 -23.54
CA SER A 68 -21.09 -3.28 -22.73
C SER A 68 -22.05 -3.84 -21.68
N SER A 69 -22.75 -4.94 -21.99
CA SER A 69 -23.67 -5.59 -21.07
C SER A 69 -22.91 -6.29 -19.94
N LEU A 70 -21.80 -6.95 -20.25
CA LEU A 70 -20.89 -7.55 -19.27
C LEU A 70 -20.19 -6.49 -18.40
N ALA A 71 -19.76 -5.38 -19.00
CA ALA A 71 -19.20 -4.25 -18.24
C ALA A 71 -20.21 -3.67 -17.25
N ARG A 72 -21.49 -3.58 -17.63
CA ARG A 72 -22.57 -3.18 -16.73
C ARG A 72 -22.85 -4.17 -15.63
N TYR A 73 -22.78 -5.45 -15.96
CA TYR A 73 -22.95 -6.52 -14.98
C TYR A 73 -21.91 -6.42 -13.85
N VAL A 74 -20.67 -6.05 -14.17
CA VAL A 74 -19.59 -5.85 -13.17
C VAL A 74 -19.49 -4.42 -12.63
N GLY A 75 -20.53 -3.58 -12.83
CA GLY A 75 -20.69 -2.29 -12.17
C GLY A 75 -20.27 -1.04 -12.96
N PHE A 76 -19.86 -1.15 -14.22
CA PHE A 76 -19.52 0.00 -15.08
C PHE A 76 -20.72 0.50 -15.89
N THR A 77 -20.64 1.70 -16.47
CA THR A 77 -21.75 2.22 -17.30
C THR A 77 -21.81 1.59 -18.71
N GLY A 78 -20.70 1.03 -19.17
CA GLY A 78 -20.57 0.34 -20.46
C GLY A 78 -19.12 0.07 -20.84
N TRP A 79 -18.90 -0.48 -22.05
CA TRP A 79 -17.57 -0.90 -22.50
C TRP A 79 -16.55 0.25 -22.60
N SER A 80 -16.98 1.42 -23.09
CA SER A 80 -16.08 2.57 -23.20
C SER A 80 -15.60 3.07 -21.84
N ASP A 81 -16.51 3.10 -20.85
CA ASP A 81 -16.23 3.52 -19.48
C ASP A 81 -15.24 2.55 -18.82
N PHE A 82 -15.48 1.25 -18.99
CA PHE A 82 -14.58 0.18 -18.57
C PHE A 82 -13.15 0.37 -19.12
N CYS A 83 -12.98 0.57 -20.43
CA CYS A 83 -11.66 0.75 -21.02
C CYS A 83 -10.94 2.05 -20.60
N THR A 84 -11.66 3.02 -20.04
CA THR A 84 -11.09 4.31 -19.60
C THR A 84 -10.90 4.42 -18.08
N ALA A 85 -11.40 3.44 -17.32
CA ALA A 85 -11.28 3.42 -15.88
C ALA A 85 -9.80 3.29 -15.48
N ARG A 86 -9.28 4.27 -14.72
CA ARG A 86 -7.86 4.36 -14.33
C ARG A 86 -7.37 3.20 -13.46
N ASP A 87 -8.30 2.47 -12.85
CA ASP A 87 -8.02 1.33 -11.96
C ASP A 87 -7.95 -0.02 -12.70
N ILE A 88 -8.16 -0.01 -14.03
CA ILE A 88 -8.11 -1.21 -14.87
C ILE A 88 -6.78 -1.22 -15.61
N THR A 89 -5.79 -1.92 -15.04
CA THR A 89 -4.57 -2.27 -15.76
C THR A 89 -4.90 -3.36 -16.79
N PRO A 90 -4.50 -3.21 -18.07
CA PRO A 90 -4.67 -4.27 -19.07
C PRO A 90 -3.98 -5.55 -18.60
N ALA A 91 -4.55 -6.71 -18.90
CA ALA A 91 -3.91 -8.00 -18.60
C ALA A 91 -2.51 -8.05 -19.26
N ASP A 92 -1.46 -8.20 -18.44
CA ASP A 92 -0.10 -8.37 -18.95
C ASP A 92 -0.02 -9.64 -19.81
N ASP A 93 0.65 -9.56 -20.96
CA ASP A 93 0.92 -10.71 -21.85
C ASP A 93 1.81 -11.72 -21.10
N VAL A 94 1.20 -12.71 -20.44
CA VAL A 94 1.94 -13.79 -19.75
C VAL A 94 2.17 -14.97 -20.69
N ASP A 95 2.86 -14.74 -21.79
CA ASP A 95 3.52 -15.81 -22.56
C ASP A 95 4.81 -16.26 -21.86
N ARG A 96 4.69 -16.70 -20.60
CA ARG A 96 5.69 -17.49 -19.88
C ARG A 96 5.01 -18.31 -18.78
N LEU A 97 4.48 -19.47 -19.15
CA LEU A 97 4.40 -20.58 -18.20
C LEU A 97 5.63 -21.46 -18.41
N PRO A 98 6.34 -21.88 -17.34
CA PRO A 98 5.76 -22.90 -16.47
C PRO A 98 6.13 -22.80 -14.98
N ILE A 99 5.46 -23.63 -14.17
CA ILE A 99 5.81 -24.05 -12.79
C ILE A 99 5.15 -23.26 -11.62
N VAL A 100 4.04 -22.53 -11.80
CA VAL A 100 3.40 -21.83 -10.65
C VAL A 100 2.51 -22.68 -9.74
N ARG A 101 2.15 -23.93 -10.09
CA ARG A 101 1.29 -24.75 -9.20
C ARG A 101 2.04 -25.47 -8.08
N ARG A 102 3.35 -25.71 -8.23
CA ARG A 102 4.20 -26.23 -7.15
C ARG A 102 4.77 -25.09 -6.30
N TRP A 103 5.04 -23.94 -6.91
CA TRP A 103 5.48 -22.76 -6.20
C TRP A 103 4.35 -22.02 -5.53
N GLY A 104 3.10 -22.12 -5.99
CA GLY A 104 1.96 -21.61 -5.23
C GLY A 104 1.89 -22.27 -3.85
N VAL A 105 1.99 -23.59 -3.76
CA VAL A 105 2.03 -24.29 -2.47
C VAL A 105 3.34 -24.01 -1.72
N ILE A 106 4.51 -23.99 -2.38
CA ILE A 106 5.78 -23.67 -1.71
C ILE A 106 5.81 -22.22 -1.21
N ILE A 107 5.26 -21.26 -1.95
CA ILE A 107 5.12 -19.85 -1.58
C ILE A 107 4.07 -19.71 -0.51
N LEU A 108 2.94 -20.43 -0.54
CA LEU A 108 1.93 -20.35 0.51
C LEU A 108 2.43 -21.03 1.80
N THR A 109 3.18 -22.13 1.70
CA THR A 109 3.88 -22.74 2.85
C THR A 109 5.06 -21.89 3.30
N ALA A 110 5.80 -21.25 2.40
CA ALA A 110 6.90 -20.36 2.74
C ALA A 110 6.36 -19.09 3.37
N VAL A 111 5.23 -18.54 2.89
CA VAL A 111 4.54 -17.40 3.48
C VAL A 111 3.93 -17.80 4.81
N ALA A 112 3.34 -18.99 4.96
CA ALA A 112 2.85 -19.49 6.25
C ALA A 112 4.00 -19.73 7.24
N VAL A 113 5.13 -20.28 6.78
CA VAL A 113 6.33 -20.45 7.58
C VAL A 113 6.97 -19.11 7.89
N ILE A 114 6.98 -18.15 6.95
CA ILE A 114 7.45 -16.79 7.15
C ILE A 114 6.50 -16.03 8.08
N THR A 115 5.19 -16.22 8.03
CA THR A 115 4.26 -15.59 8.98
C THR A 115 4.34 -16.26 10.34
N VAL A 116 4.60 -17.56 10.43
CA VAL A 116 4.90 -18.27 11.68
C VAL A 116 6.26 -17.86 12.22
N ILE A 117 7.27 -17.63 11.37
CA ILE A 117 8.60 -17.13 11.75
C ILE A 117 8.50 -15.65 12.12
N ILE A 118 7.73 -14.82 11.43
CA ILE A 118 7.51 -13.41 11.76
C ILE A 118 6.68 -13.33 13.03
N SER A 119 5.64 -14.13 13.21
CA SER A 119 4.87 -14.15 14.46
C SER A 119 5.67 -14.77 15.60
N ALA A 120 6.53 -15.76 15.35
CA ALA A 120 7.50 -16.24 16.32
C ALA A 120 8.58 -15.19 16.60
N ILE A 121 9.08 -14.43 15.62
CA ILE A 121 10.01 -13.31 15.80
C ILE A 121 9.31 -12.16 16.52
N VAL A 122 8.02 -11.92 16.30
CA VAL A 122 7.20 -10.89 16.99
C VAL A 122 6.87 -11.34 18.42
N LEU A 123 6.70 -12.64 18.65
CA LEU A 123 6.51 -13.24 19.98
C LEU A 123 7.84 -13.39 20.73
N ILE A 124 8.94 -13.65 20.03
CA ILE A 124 10.31 -13.65 20.54
C ILE A 124 10.79 -12.21 20.71
N SER A 125 10.39 -11.21 19.92
CA SER A 125 10.68 -9.79 20.22
C SER A 125 9.71 -9.20 21.26
N ARG A 126 8.60 -9.88 21.56
CA ARG A 126 7.79 -9.64 22.76
C ARG A 126 8.27 -10.42 23.99
N GLY A 127 9.09 -11.46 23.82
CA GLY A 127 9.56 -12.36 24.89
C GLY A 127 11.06 -12.27 25.18
N ALA A 128 11.83 -11.76 24.23
CA ALA A 128 13.13 -11.15 24.35
C ALA A 128 12.84 -9.66 24.25
N SER A 129 12.49 -9.09 25.39
CA SER A 129 13.21 -7.91 25.85
C SER A 129 14.71 -8.23 25.77
N ASP A 130 15.25 -8.15 24.55
CA ASP A 130 16.61 -7.68 24.39
C ASP A 130 16.55 -6.27 24.93
N ASP A 131 17.34 -6.05 25.96
CA ASP A 131 17.72 -4.77 26.49
C ASP A 131 18.40 -3.96 25.36
N ASP A 132 17.62 -3.48 24.39
CA ASP A 132 17.95 -2.24 23.71
C ASP A 132 17.66 -1.17 24.75
N GLU A 133 18.73 -0.64 25.36
CA GLU A 133 18.73 0.68 26.01
C GLU A 133 18.42 1.77 24.95
N GLY A 134 17.35 1.59 24.18
CA GLY A 134 16.81 2.58 23.27
C GLY A 134 16.36 3.73 24.13
N LEU A 135 17.07 4.86 24.01
CA LEU A 135 16.81 6.14 24.66
C LEU A 135 15.29 6.37 24.87
N ASN A 136 14.82 6.00 26.06
CA ASN A 136 13.40 5.95 26.36
C ASN A 136 13.04 7.22 27.11
N VAL A 137 12.15 8.01 26.52
CA VAL A 137 11.62 9.18 27.20
C VAL A 137 10.86 8.69 28.42
N ASP A 138 11.07 9.34 29.57
CA ASP A 138 10.26 9.08 30.75
C ASP A 138 8.78 9.08 30.38
N SER A 139 8.09 8.00 30.72
CA SER A 139 6.70 7.74 30.34
C SER A 139 5.74 8.93 30.57
N ARG A 140 6.05 9.77 31.57
CA ARG A 140 5.28 10.97 31.92
C ARG A 140 5.31 12.05 30.85
N PHE A 141 6.34 12.06 29.99
CA PHE A 141 6.54 13.05 28.92
C PHE A 141 6.23 12.50 27.52
N ARG A 142 5.65 11.30 27.40
CA ARG A 142 5.26 10.72 26.10
C ARG A 142 4.38 11.62 25.25
N SER A 143 3.50 12.43 25.86
CA SER A 143 2.69 13.38 25.10
C SER A 143 3.55 14.45 24.42
N VAL A 144 4.56 14.97 25.11
CA VAL A 144 5.50 15.97 24.57
C VAL A 144 6.36 15.36 23.48
N GLU A 145 6.88 14.16 23.72
CA GLU A 145 7.62 13.38 22.71
C GLU A 145 6.78 13.19 21.44
N SER A 146 5.57 12.67 21.57
CA SER A 146 4.69 12.38 20.42
C SER A 146 4.37 13.63 19.59
N ALA A 147 4.16 14.78 20.23
CA ALA A 147 3.95 16.05 19.56
C ALA A 147 5.19 16.49 18.77
N TRP A 148 6.38 16.40 19.35
CA TRP A 148 7.63 16.75 18.67
C TRP A 148 7.97 15.80 17.53
N VAL A 149 7.80 14.50 17.72
CA VAL A 149 7.98 13.48 16.68
C VAL A 149 7.03 13.74 15.51
N SER A 150 5.75 14.04 15.77
CA SER A 150 4.78 14.35 14.73
C SER A 150 5.15 15.61 13.93
N ARG A 151 5.48 16.71 14.61
CA ARG A 151 5.90 17.98 13.97
C ARG A 151 7.19 17.79 13.15
N THR A 152 8.10 16.97 13.65
CA THR A 152 9.37 16.66 12.99
C THR A 152 9.14 15.82 11.75
N SER A 153 8.30 14.79 11.83
CA SER A 153 7.96 13.94 10.68
C SER A 153 7.43 14.76 9.51
N GLU A 154 6.50 15.68 9.75
CA GLU A 154 5.94 16.55 8.70
C GLU A 154 7.03 17.42 8.05
N ARG A 155 7.89 18.01 8.88
CA ARG A 155 9.01 18.83 8.46
C ARG A 155 10.05 18.05 7.65
N CYS A 156 10.50 16.90 8.12
CA CYS A 156 11.48 16.08 7.39
C CYS A 156 10.87 15.50 6.11
N ASN A 157 9.58 15.12 6.11
CA ASN A 157 8.88 14.66 4.90
C ASN A 157 8.80 15.75 3.84
N SER A 158 8.63 17.03 4.23
CA SER A 158 8.66 18.13 3.26
C SER A 158 10.00 18.28 2.54
N LEU A 159 11.12 17.82 3.13
CA LEU A 159 12.42 17.84 2.47
C LEU A 159 12.49 16.86 1.31
N ARG A 160 11.78 15.73 1.37
CA ARG A 160 11.71 14.75 0.27
C ARG A 160 11.12 15.35 -1.01
N ALA A 161 10.26 16.36 -0.90
CA ALA A 161 9.71 17.04 -2.07
C ALA A 161 10.77 17.81 -2.90
N TYR A 162 11.94 18.10 -2.30
CA TYR A 162 13.05 18.76 -2.99
C TYR A 162 14.07 17.77 -3.58
N TYR A 163 13.81 16.47 -3.48
CA TYR A 163 14.68 15.46 -4.06
C TYR A 163 14.66 15.55 -5.60
N ASN A 164 15.85 15.46 -6.19
CA ASN A 164 16.05 15.33 -7.62
C ASN A 164 17.08 14.21 -7.83
N GLU A 165 16.69 13.18 -8.57
CA GLU A 165 17.50 12.01 -8.87
C GLU A 165 18.85 12.37 -9.55
N ASN A 166 18.88 13.48 -10.28
CA ASN A 166 20.06 13.94 -10.99
C ASN A 166 21.08 14.71 -10.11
N ASP A 167 20.78 14.96 -8.83
CA ASP A 167 21.60 15.81 -7.96
C ASP A 167 21.50 15.42 -6.46
N ALA A 168 21.80 14.16 -6.17
CA ALA A 168 21.76 13.60 -4.79
C ALA A 168 22.73 14.28 -3.82
N GLU A 169 23.91 14.70 -4.30
CA GLU A 169 24.90 15.39 -3.45
C GLU A 169 24.36 16.74 -2.95
N ARG A 170 23.81 17.57 -3.85
CA ARG A 170 23.23 18.86 -3.48
C ARG A 170 21.99 18.69 -2.61
N TYR A 171 21.24 17.60 -2.80
CA TYR A 171 20.14 17.24 -1.92
C TYR A 171 20.63 16.96 -0.49
N ASN A 172 21.62 16.08 -0.32
CA ASN A 172 22.18 15.76 1.00
C ASN A 172 22.78 16.99 1.69
N GLN A 173 23.47 17.88 0.96
CA GLN A 173 23.96 19.15 1.50
C GLN A 173 22.83 20.07 2.01
N ARG A 174 21.66 20.08 1.33
CA ARG A 174 20.48 20.82 1.81
C ARG A 174 19.90 20.19 3.06
N VAL A 175 19.84 18.87 3.12
CA VAL A 175 19.38 18.12 4.30
C VAL A 175 20.29 18.43 5.49
N ASP A 176 21.61 18.42 5.33
CA ASP A 176 22.56 18.79 6.38
C ASP A 176 22.38 20.22 6.90
N LYS A 177 22.25 21.17 5.97
CA LYS A 177 21.99 22.57 6.33
C LYS A 177 20.67 22.73 7.08
N TYR A 178 19.65 21.97 6.68
CA TYR A 178 18.36 21.96 7.38
C TYR A 178 18.50 21.39 8.79
N ILE A 179 19.11 20.20 8.92
CA ILE A 179 19.30 19.49 10.20
C ILE A 179 20.06 20.38 11.19
N SER A 180 21.15 21.03 10.74
CA SER A 180 21.92 21.95 11.58
C SER A 180 21.05 23.09 12.13
N LYS A 181 20.26 23.76 11.27
CA LYS A 181 19.35 24.83 11.71
C LYS A 181 18.23 24.30 12.62
N TYR A 182 17.73 23.11 12.33
CA TYR A 182 16.65 22.49 13.08
C TYR A 182 17.11 22.06 14.48
N ARG A 183 18.32 21.52 14.61
CA ARG A 183 18.95 21.18 15.90
C ARG A 183 18.95 22.37 16.86
N THR A 184 19.44 23.53 16.42
CA THR A 184 19.43 24.75 17.25
C THR A 184 18.02 25.20 17.65
N MET A 185 17.02 24.95 16.80
CA MET A 185 15.62 25.22 17.14
C MET A 185 15.09 24.25 18.20
N LEU A 186 15.41 22.96 18.08
CA LEU A 186 15.03 21.92 19.03
C LEU A 186 15.65 22.17 20.40
N GLU A 187 16.97 22.42 20.46
CA GLU A 187 17.70 22.72 21.71
C GLU A 187 17.11 23.91 22.46
N ARG A 188 16.58 24.92 21.75
CA ARG A 188 15.94 26.08 22.37
C ARG A 188 14.54 25.78 22.90
N ASN A 189 13.78 24.93 22.21
CA ASN A 189 12.33 24.84 22.41
C ASN A 189 11.91 23.60 23.18
N VAL A 190 12.57 22.46 22.96
CA VAL A 190 12.17 21.17 23.54
C VAL A 190 12.29 21.21 25.06
N LYS A 191 13.42 21.68 25.61
CA LYS A 191 13.62 21.79 27.06
C LYS A 191 12.53 22.64 27.72
N ASN A 192 12.26 23.83 27.16
CA ASN A 192 11.21 24.72 27.66
C ASN A 192 9.81 24.07 27.60
N GLU A 193 9.51 23.29 26.56
CA GLU A 193 8.20 22.60 26.44
C GLU A 193 8.09 21.44 27.45
N VAL A 194 9.17 20.69 27.70
CA VAL A 194 9.22 19.65 28.75
C VAL A 194 9.02 20.28 30.14
N GLU A 195 9.73 21.37 30.45
CA GLU A 195 9.59 22.11 31.71
C GLU A 195 8.16 22.64 31.91
N ASN A 196 7.62 23.33 30.90
CA ASN A 196 6.26 23.86 30.96
C ASN A 196 5.22 22.74 31.12
N TYR A 197 5.39 21.61 30.43
CA TYR A 197 4.52 20.47 30.56
C TYR A 197 4.57 19.85 31.96
N ALA A 198 5.77 19.75 32.56
CA ALA A 198 5.94 19.28 33.93
C ALA A 198 5.20 20.19 34.92
N LEU A 199 5.35 21.50 34.79
CA LEU A 199 4.67 22.50 35.63
C LEU A 199 3.14 22.44 35.49
N GLN A 200 2.63 22.39 34.25
CA GLN A 200 1.20 22.37 33.98
C GLN A 200 0.52 21.08 34.50
N ASN A 201 1.20 19.95 34.40
CA ASN A 201 0.68 18.65 34.82
C ASN A 201 1.08 18.26 36.25
N LYS A 202 1.72 19.18 36.99
CA LYS A 202 2.19 18.96 38.38
C LYS A 202 3.09 17.72 38.52
N ILE A 203 3.94 17.47 37.52
CA ILE A 203 4.88 16.35 37.50
C ILE A 203 6.11 16.76 38.30
N THR A 204 6.40 16.02 39.38
CA THR A 204 7.63 16.23 40.17
C THR A 204 8.79 15.45 39.56
N VAL A 205 9.77 16.18 39.03
CA VAL A 205 11.03 15.67 38.47
C VAL A 205 12.16 16.65 38.78
N ASP A 206 13.37 16.13 38.89
CA ASP A 206 14.58 16.94 38.98
C ASP A 206 14.99 17.50 37.59
N ASN A 207 15.85 18.52 37.61
CA ASN A 207 16.30 19.18 36.37
C ASN A 207 17.11 18.24 35.45
N ALA A 208 17.83 17.24 35.99
CA ALA A 208 18.59 16.32 35.16
C ALA A 208 17.65 15.39 34.38
N THR A 209 16.54 14.95 34.98
CA THR A 209 15.49 14.19 34.27
C THR A 209 14.85 15.00 33.14
N ILE A 210 14.63 16.31 33.34
CA ILE A 210 14.11 17.22 32.31
C ILE A 210 15.11 17.36 31.16
N GLU A 211 16.39 17.59 31.47
CA GLU A 211 17.45 17.73 30.48
C GLU A 211 17.64 16.44 29.67
N GLN A 212 17.73 15.29 30.35
CA GLN A 212 17.83 13.99 29.69
C GLN A 212 16.61 13.74 28.79
N THR A 213 15.40 14.04 29.25
CA THR A 213 14.19 13.88 28.45
C THR A 213 14.23 14.76 27.19
N ALA A 214 14.63 16.02 27.33
CA ALA A 214 14.76 16.93 26.21
C ALA A 214 15.80 16.43 25.20
N ASP A 215 16.96 15.98 25.67
CA ASP A 215 18.03 15.45 24.82
C ASP A 215 17.57 14.21 24.05
N ILE A 216 16.87 13.28 24.70
CA ILE A 216 16.30 12.10 24.03
C ILE A 216 15.35 12.52 22.90
N ILE A 217 14.43 13.46 23.17
CA ILE A 217 13.49 13.97 22.16
C ILE A 217 14.25 14.64 21.00
N ILE A 218 15.26 15.46 21.30
CA ILE A 218 16.09 16.12 20.29
C ILE A 218 16.78 15.06 19.40
N GLN A 219 17.41 14.05 19.99
CA GLN A 219 18.11 13.00 19.26
C GLN A 219 17.17 12.23 18.35
N LYS A 220 15.98 11.83 18.84
CA LYS A 220 14.95 11.17 18.01
C LYS A 220 14.51 12.04 16.83
N CYS A 221 14.27 13.32 17.06
CA CYS A 221 13.87 14.24 16.00
C CYS A 221 14.97 14.41 14.93
N ILE A 222 16.24 14.47 15.34
CA ILE A 222 17.35 14.60 14.40
C ILE A 222 17.55 13.33 13.58
N SER A 223 17.56 12.15 14.21
CA SER A 223 17.74 10.88 13.52
C SER A 223 16.67 10.64 12.46
N MET A 224 15.43 11.10 12.71
CA MET A 224 14.35 11.07 11.73
C MET A 224 14.67 11.88 10.48
N CYS A 225 15.22 13.09 10.63
CA CYS A 225 15.62 13.90 9.48
C CYS A 225 16.89 13.37 8.79
N GLU A 226 17.81 12.73 9.52
CA GLU A 226 18.99 12.08 8.93
C GLU A 226 18.60 10.89 8.04
N SER A 227 17.55 10.14 8.40
CA SER A 227 17.01 9.03 7.62
C SER A 227 16.45 9.43 6.24
N VAL A 228 16.34 10.73 5.97
CA VAL A 228 15.87 11.27 4.69
C VAL A 228 17.01 11.40 3.67
N LYS A 229 18.27 11.32 4.09
CA LYS A 229 19.44 11.31 3.20
C LYS A 229 19.41 10.09 2.28
N ILE A 230 20.06 10.24 1.13
CA ILE A 230 20.15 9.19 0.11
C ILE A 230 21.60 8.73 0.03
N GLU A 231 21.80 7.42 0.06
CA GLU A 231 23.11 6.75 -0.06
C GLU A 231 23.66 6.79 -1.49
#